data_AF-A0A5B3G3H2-F1
#
_entry.id   AF-A0A5B3G3H2-F1
#
_cell.length_a   1.000
_cell.length_b   1.000
_cell.length_c   1.000
_cell.angle_alpha   90.00
_cell.angle_beta   90.00
_cell.angle_gamma   90.00
#
_symmetry.space_group_name_H-M   'P 1'
#
loop_
_entity.id
_entity.type
_entity.pdbx_description
1 polymer ?
#
loop_
_entity_poly.entity_id
_entity_poly.type
_entity_poly.pdbx_seq_one_letter_code
_entity_poly.pdbx_strand_id
1 'polypeptide(L)'
;MVTIRFRLLLLVAALSLGLPAGAQLHRGARTVVRGGLLEKPDSLKGRRDSLRLAGLVRQIDSIAAAEYAADSAAVADLRSDDLHYLDSLALARFDAAQRGVDTTTKRKVYKKGWFMSDSMSLSKVCWISTVVPGYGQIYNKQYWKLPILYGLVGTGLGLYIHENKTYKPLKRQFESYTDVNLSRTPELDALQSKMIRSNTRRQVYLGITIASYIYFIGDAAVSYSTNDVSSVKKATTLACIFPGAGQIYNKSYWKVPFVIGGFASMIYCIDWNNRGYQRFKKAYNLLSDYDRNPDKYPDGPTDEFHGRYSASFIRNLRNNYRRNRDLCIILSGALYVLQIVDAHVDAHLKDYDISDDLSMNLEPLVDYTYVPTLGGNRPVFGFNLSLKF
;
A
#
# COMPACT_ATOMS: atom_id res chain seq x y z
N MET A 1 -8.80 -37.89 4.00
CA MET A 1 -8.01 -37.10 4.96
C MET A 1 -8.08 -35.58 4.64
N VAL A 2 -9.16 -34.81 4.72
CA VAL A 2 -10.52 -34.93 5.31
C VAL A 2 -10.57 -35.16 6.82
N THR A 3 -9.50 -35.66 7.46
CA THR A 3 -9.49 -35.90 8.91
C THR A 3 -8.94 -34.72 9.71
N ILE A 4 -8.02 -33.92 9.16
CA ILE A 4 -7.45 -32.76 9.86
C ILE A 4 -8.46 -31.60 9.89
N ARG A 5 -9.20 -31.37 8.81
CA ARG A 5 -10.20 -30.29 8.72
C ARG A 5 -11.47 -30.59 9.51
N PHE A 6 -11.86 -31.86 9.63
CA PHE A 6 -13.00 -32.26 10.46
C PHE A 6 -12.67 -32.23 11.97
N ARG A 7 -11.42 -32.56 12.36
CA ARG A 7 -10.95 -32.39 13.74
C ARG A 7 -10.80 -30.93 14.14
N LEU A 8 -10.40 -30.04 13.23
CA LEU A 8 -10.35 -28.59 13.47
C LEU A 8 -11.76 -27.99 13.57
N LEU A 9 -12.73 -28.46 12.77
CA LEU A 9 -14.13 -28.04 12.88
C LEU A 9 -14.80 -28.58 14.16
N LEU A 10 -14.49 -29.81 14.58
CA LEU A 10 -14.94 -30.32 15.89
C LEU A 10 -14.26 -29.63 17.07
N LEU A 11 -12.99 -29.21 16.96
CA LEU A 11 -12.31 -28.39 17.98
C LEU A 11 -12.93 -27.00 18.09
N VAL A 12 -13.34 -26.39 16.98
CA VAL A 12 -14.04 -25.09 16.96
C VAL A 12 -15.49 -25.22 17.47
N ALA A 13 -16.15 -26.36 17.22
CA ALA A 13 -17.49 -26.65 17.77
C ALA A 13 -17.46 -27.04 19.26
N ALA A 14 -16.38 -27.67 19.75
CA ALA A 14 -16.18 -27.96 21.16
C ALA A 14 -15.75 -26.71 21.96
N LEU A 15 -14.98 -25.80 21.35
CA LEU A 15 -14.60 -24.51 21.95
C LEU A 15 -15.78 -23.52 22.02
N SER A 16 -16.81 -23.67 21.19
CA SER A 16 -18.05 -22.87 21.28
C SER A 16 -19.06 -23.43 22.29
N LEU A 17 -18.85 -24.65 22.81
CA LEU A 17 -19.69 -25.26 23.85
C LEU A 17 -19.15 -25.04 25.27
N GLY A 18 -17.98 -24.41 25.43
CA GLY A 18 -17.28 -24.28 26.72
C GLY A 18 -17.08 -22.85 27.25
N LEU A 19 -17.54 -21.81 26.55
CA LEU A 19 -17.48 -20.45 27.06
C LEU A 19 -18.80 -20.10 27.76
N PRO A 20 -18.80 -19.76 29.07
CA PRO A 20 -19.99 -19.28 29.72
C PRO A 20 -20.44 -18.00 29.01
N ALA A 21 -21.68 -18.01 28.52
CA ALA A 21 -22.32 -16.86 27.91
C ALA A 21 -22.15 -15.65 28.83
N GLY A 22 -21.39 -14.66 28.36
CA GLY A 22 -21.17 -13.41 29.06
C GLY A 22 -22.48 -12.66 29.24
N ALA A 23 -22.93 -12.64 30.50
CA ALA A 23 -23.78 -11.62 31.11
C ALA A 23 -24.96 -11.12 30.26
N GLN A 24 -25.99 -11.97 30.21
CA GLN A 24 -27.35 -11.45 30.26
C GLN A 24 -27.45 -10.56 31.51
N LEU A 25 -27.67 -9.26 31.31
CA LEU A 25 -28.07 -8.32 32.37
C LEU A 25 -29.07 -9.03 33.28
N HIS A 26 -28.84 -8.99 34.60
CA HIS A 26 -29.77 -9.50 35.60
C HIS A 26 -31.14 -8.86 35.34
N ARG A 27 -32.00 -9.57 34.63
CA ARG A 27 -33.44 -9.31 34.69
C ARG A 27 -33.81 -9.67 36.11
N GLY A 28 -34.24 -8.66 36.88
CA GLY A 28 -34.83 -8.83 38.20
C GLY A 28 -35.85 -9.96 38.15
N ALA A 29 -35.99 -10.67 39.27
CA ALA A 29 -36.82 -11.86 39.39
C ALA A 29 -38.11 -11.67 38.60
N ARG A 30 -38.24 -12.37 37.46
CA ARG A 30 -39.54 -12.53 36.82
C ARG A 30 -40.39 -13.18 37.90
N THR A 31 -41.21 -12.39 38.57
CA THR A 31 -42.44 -12.91 39.16
C THR A 31 -43.13 -13.58 37.99
N VAL A 32 -43.03 -14.91 37.97
CA VAL A 32 -43.92 -15.74 37.19
C VAL A 32 -45.28 -15.40 37.77
N VAL A 33 -45.97 -14.43 37.19
CA VAL A 33 -47.42 -14.32 37.35
C VAL A 33 -47.93 -15.56 36.64
N ARG A 34 -47.96 -16.66 37.39
CA ARG A 34 -48.67 -17.86 37.01
C ARG A 34 -50.06 -17.33 36.72
N GLY A 35 -50.45 -17.30 35.45
CA GLY A 35 -51.79 -16.95 34.99
C GLY A 35 -52.79 -18.01 35.43
N GLY A 36 -52.79 -18.36 36.71
CA GLY A 36 -53.91 -19.00 37.36
C GLY A 36 -54.89 -17.89 37.66
N LEU A 37 -55.95 -17.80 36.84
CA LEU A 37 -57.19 -17.20 37.30
C LEU A 37 -57.47 -17.74 38.71
N LEU A 38 -57.60 -16.87 39.70
CA LEU A 38 -58.11 -17.25 41.00
C LEU A 38 -59.41 -18.02 40.75
N GLU A 39 -59.42 -19.29 41.14
CA GLU A 39 -60.57 -20.17 40.96
C GLU A 39 -61.77 -19.51 41.65
N LYS A 40 -62.76 -19.06 40.87
CA LYS A 40 -63.93 -18.37 41.43
C LYS A 40 -64.66 -19.35 42.35
N PRO A 41 -65.00 -18.97 43.59
CA PRO A 41 -65.66 -19.87 44.51
C PRO A 41 -67.02 -20.28 43.94
N ASP A 42 -67.20 -21.59 43.76
CA ASP A 42 -68.46 -22.20 43.38
C ASP A 42 -69.51 -22.00 44.50
N SER A 43 -70.64 -21.38 44.17
CA SER A 43 -71.60 -20.83 45.14
C SER A 43 -72.41 -21.90 45.90
N LEU A 44 -72.21 -23.18 45.60
CA LEU A 44 -72.99 -24.30 46.15
C LEU A 44 -72.27 -25.12 47.23
N LYS A 45 -71.03 -24.76 47.63
CA LYS A 45 -70.27 -25.52 48.64
C LYS A 45 -70.42 -24.95 50.05
N GLY A 46 -71.21 -25.62 50.89
CA GLY A 46 -71.74 -25.13 52.18
C GLY A 46 -70.78 -24.81 53.35
N ARG A 47 -69.45 -24.74 53.16
CA ARG A 47 -68.50 -24.28 54.19
C ARG A 47 -67.22 -23.68 53.59
N ARG A 48 -67.22 -22.40 53.20
CA ARG A 48 -66.00 -21.55 53.09
C ARG A 48 -66.34 -20.08 53.31
N ASP A 49 -65.57 -19.39 54.16
CA ASP A 49 -65.72 -17.96 54.46
C ASP A 49 -65.24 -17.07 53.31
N SER A 50 -66.17 -16.60 52.47
CA SER A 50 -65.90 -15.67 51.37
C SER A 50 -65.28 -14.34 51.82
N LEU A 51 -65.64 -13.87 53.02
CA LEU A 51 -65.10 -12.64 53.61
C LEU A 51 -63.60 -12.74 53.91
N ARG A 52 -63.13 -13.90 54.38
CA ARG A 52 -61.72 -14.10 54.72
C ARG A 52 -60.85 -14.18 53.46
N LEU A 53 -61.37 -14.77 52.38
CA LEU A 53 -60.71 -14.81 51.08
C LEU A 53 -60.68 -13.42 50.43
N ALA A 54 -61.78 -12.65 50.50
CA ALA A 54 -61.81 -11.27 50.00
C ALA A 54 -60.82 -10.36 50.74
N GLY A 55 -60.64 -10.58 52.05
CA GLY A 55 -59.60 -9.90 52.84
C GLY A 55 -58.18 -10.22 52.36
N LEU A 56 -57.90 -11.50 52.09
CA LEU A 56 -56.60 -11.94 51.55
C LEU A 56 -56.33 -11.38 50.16
N VAL A 57 -57.33 -11.37 49.27
CA VAL A 57 -57.18 -10.80 47.91
C VAL A 57 -56.87 -9.31 47.98
N ARG A 58 -57.56 -8.55 48.85
CA ARG A 58 -57.25 -7.12 49.05
C ARG A 58 -55.85 -6.89 49.60
N GLN A 59 -55.37 -7.74 50.51
CA GLN A 59 -54.01 -7.63 51.03
C GLN A 59 -52.98 -7.89 49.93
N ILE A 60 -53.19 -8.92 49.09
CA ILE A 60 -52.30 -9.23 47.97
C ILE A 60 -52.29 -8.09 46.95
N ASP A 61 -53.46 -7.54 46.57
CA ASP A 61 -53.56 -6.40 45.67
C ASP A 61 -52.84 -5.16 46.23
N SER A 62 -52.92 -4.92 47.55
CA SER A 62 -52.24 -3.78 48.18
C SER A 62 -50.71 -3.89 48.14
N ILE A 63 -50.17 -5.10 48.27
CA ILE A 63 -48.73 -5.36 48.19
C ILE A 63 -48.26 -5.25 46.73
N ALA A 64 -49.02 -5.82 45.80
CA ALA A 64 -48.72 -5.74 44.37
C ALA A 64 -48.76 -4.28 43.86
N ALA A 65 -49.68 -3.45 44.35
CA ALA A 65 -49.75 -2.04 43.98
C ALA A 65 -48.52 -1.24 44.45
N ALA A 66 -47.99 -1.54 45.64
CA ALA A 66 -46.78 -0.89 46.16
C ALA A 66 -45.53 -1.27 45.35
N GLU A 67 -45.37 -2.55 45.02
CA GLU A 67 -44.26 -3.02 44.17
C GLU A 67 -44.34 -2.41 42.76
N TYR A 68 -45.54 -2.33 42.18
CA TYR A 68 -45.75 -1.75 40.85
C TYR A 68 -45.45 -0.25 40.79
N ALA A 69 -45.76 0.48 41.86
CA ALA A 69 -45.45 1.90 41.99
C ALA A 69 -43.94 2.15 42.13
N ALA A 70 -43.23 1.30 42.89
CA ALA A 70 -41.78 1.37 43.03
C ALA A 70 -41.04 1.07 41.71
N ASP A 71 -41.48 0.03 40.98
CA ASP A 71 -40.92 -0.29 39.66
C ASP A 71 -41.19 0.82 38.63
N SER A 72 -42.37 1.45 38.70
CA SER A 72 -42.70 2.58 37.82
C SER A 72 -41.83 3.81 38.11
N ALA A 73 -41.53 4.09 39.38
CA ALA A 73 -40.61 5.16 39.78
C ALA A 73 -39.16 4.88 39.35
N ALA A 74 -38.70 3.64 39.51
CA ALA A 74 -37.35 3.23 39.07
C ALA A 74 -37.19 3.29 37.54
N VAL A 75 -38.22 2.94 36.78
CA VAL A 75 -38.23 3.09 35.31
C VAL A 75 -38.27 4.55 34.89
N ALA A 76 -38.97 5.42 35.63
CA ALA A 76 -38.99 6.86 35.39
C ALA A 76 -37.60 7.50 35.60
N ASP A 77 -36.88 7.12 36.67
CA ASP A 77 -35.52 7.59 36.94
C ASP A 77 -34.50 7.17 35.86
N LEU A 78 -34.72 6.03 35.20
CA LEU A 78 -33.88 5.53 34.11
C LEU A 78 -34.24 6.13 32.74
N ARG A 79 -35.34 6.89 32.65
CA ARG A 79 -35.88 7.41 31.38
C ARG A 79 -35.21 8.73 31.01
N SER A 80 -34.16 8.67 30.20
CA SER A 80 -33.43 9.84 29.68
C SER A 80 -34.25 10.75 28.74
N ASP A 81 -35.43 10.30 28.34
CA ASP A 81 -36.24 10.92 27.29
C ASP A 81 -37.37 11.78 27.85
N ASP A 82 -37.40 11.99 29.18
CA ASP A 82 -38.41 12.82 29.83
C ASP A 82 -38.23 14.30 29.45
N LEU A 83 -39.34 14.94 29.11
CA LEU A 83 -39.38 16.27 28.50
C LEU A 83 -38.83 17.33 29.48
N HIS A 84 -39.10 17.18 30.77
CA HIS A 84 -38.57 18.03 31.83
C HIS A 84 -37.07 17.84 32.06
N TYR A 85 -36.56 16.62 31.91
CA TYR A 85 -35.12 16.33 32.03
C TYR A 85 -34.34 16.86 30.81
N LEU A 86 -34.90 16.71 29.61
CA LEU A 86 -34.36 17.29 28.38
C LEU A 86 -34.36 18.82 28.43
N ASP A 87 -35.43 19.44 28.96
CA ASP A 87 -35.53 20.88 29.12
C ASP A 87 -34.52 21.39 30.17
N SER A 88 -34.35 20.68 31.28
CA SER A 88 -33.33 20.98 32.30
C SER A 88 -31.89 20.88 31.73
N LEU A 89 -31.61 19.85 30.93
CA LEU A 89 -30.32 19.71 30.24
C LEU A 89 -30.11 20.78 29.17
N ALA A 90 -31.17 21.18 28.46
CA ALA A 90 -31.12 22.24 27.47
C ALA A 90 -30.85 23.59 28.15
N LEU A 91 -31.53 23.87 29.25
CA LEU A 91 -31.35 25.08 30.06
C LEU A 91 -29.95 25.13 30.69
N ALA A 92 -29.44 24.00 31.21
CA ALA A 92 -28.07 23.89 31.69
C ALA A 92 -27.03 24.09 30.58
N ARG A 93 -27.26 23.57 29.37
CA ARG A 93 -26.41 23.81 28.20
C ARG A 93 -26.46 25.26 27.74
N PHE A 94 -27.63 25.90 27.78
CA PHE A 94 -27.82 27.29 27.43
C PHE A 94 -27.10 28.22 28.41
N ASP A 95 -27.22 27.96 29.71
CA ASP A 95 -26.57 28.71 30.78
C ASP A 95 -25.03 28.49 30.78
N ALA A 96 -24.57 27.29 30.41
CA ALA A 96 -23.16 27.03 30.15
C ALA A 96 -22.65 27.79 28.90
N ALA A 97 -23.45 27.86 27.83
CA ALA A 97 -23.12 28.61 26.63
C ALA A 97 -23.06 30.14 26.88
N GLN A 98 -23.98 30.68 27.70
CA GLN A 98 -23.93 32.09 28.14
C GLN A 98 -22.66 32.43 28.94
N ARG A 99 -22.16 31.47 29.74
CA ARG A 99 -20.89 31.59 30.45
C ARG A 99 -19.66 31.33 29.56
N GLY A 100 -19.86 31.10 28.26
CA GLY A 100 -18.77 30.80 27.31
C GLY A 100 -18.13 29.42 27.51
N VAL A 101 -18.77 28.52 28.28
CA VAL A 101 -18.28 27.18 28.54
C VAL A 101 -18.74 26.26 27.41
N ASP A 102 -17.78 25.81 26.60
CA ASP A 102 -18.02 24.96 25.43
C ASP A 102 -18.39 23.52 25.88
N THR A 103 -19.69 23.26 26.07
CA THR A 103 -20.22 21.94 26.50
C THR A 103 -20.34 20.93 25.36
N THR A 104 -19.86 21.27 24.16
CA THR A 104 -19.84 20.33 23.04
C THR A 104 -18.88 19.19 23.39
N THR A 105 -19.36 17.94 23.37
CA THR A 105 -18.48 16.78 23.45
C THR A 105 -17.59 16.78 22.20
N LYS A 106 -16.41 17.42 22.28
CA LYS A 106 -15.42 17.39 21.21
C LYS A 106 -15.03 15.93 21.02
N ARG A 107 -15.44 15.35 19.90
CA ARG A 107 -15.04 14.00 19.49
C ARG A 107 -13.52 13.94 19.63
N LYS A 108 -12.97 13.03 20.44
CA LYS A 108 -11.51 12.86 20.55
C LYS A 108 -10.98 12.53 19.16
N VAL A 109 -10.45 13.53 18.48
CA VAL A 109 -9.73 13.34 17.22
C VAL A 109 -8.41 12.69 17.63
N TYR A 110 -8.33 11.37 17.46
CA TYR A 110 -7.05 10.69 17.55
C TYR A 110 -6.17 11.26 16.45
N LYS A 111 -5.25 12.16 16.81
CA LYS A 111 -4.19 12.60 15.91
C LYS A 111 -3.35 11.37 15.60
N LYS A 112 -3.67 10.69 14.51
CA LYS A 112 -2.81 9.65 13.94
C LYS A 112 -1.44 10.28 13.71
N GLY A 113 -0.40 9.61 14.21
CA GLY A 113 0.98 10.10 14.11
C GLY A 113 1.42 10.31 12.66
N TRP A 114 2.55 10.99 12.46
CA TRP A 114 3.13 11.34 11.16
C TRP A 114 3.24 10.16 10.16
N PHE A 115 3.29 8.93 10.68
CA PHE A 115 3.43 7.69 9.90
C PHE A 115 2.12 7.13 9.31
N MET A 116 0.93 7.58 9.71
CA MET A 116 -0.34 7.06 9.17
C MET A 116 -1.44 8.13 9.21
N SER A 117 -1.18 9.33 8.72
CA SER A 117 -2.22 10.35 8.61
C SER A 117 -3.14 10.05 7.43
N ASP A 118 -4.46 10.20 7.59
CA ASP A 118 -5.44 9.91 6.54
C ASP A 118 -5.35 10.89 5.33
N SER A 119 -4.49 11.92 5.40
CA SER A 119 -4.31 12.94 4.35
C SER A 119 -2.89 12.97 3.77
N MET A 120 -2.16 11.84 3.71
CA MET A 120 -0.82 11.85 3.10
C MET A 120 -0.89 12.17 1.60
N SER A 121 0.19 12.71 1.04
CA SER A 121 0.29 12.86 -0.42
C SER A 121 0.70 11.53 -1.05
N LEU A 122 0.25 11.28 -2.28
CA LEU A 122 0.62 10.10 -3.06
C LEU A 122 2.14 9.89 -3.10
N SER A 123 2.90 10.95 -3.35
CA SER A 123 4.36 10.90 -3.41
C SER A 123 4.97 10.48 -2.07
N LYS A 124 4.42 10.94 -0.94
CA LYS A 124 4.89 10.52 0.39
C LYS A 124 4.61 9.04 0.64
N VAL A 125 3.41 8.56 0.30
CA VAL A 125 3.04 7.14 0.48
C VAL A 125 3.91 6.24 -0.39
N CYS A 126 4.15 6.65 -1.63
CA CYS A 126 5.05 5.95 -2.54
C CYS A 126 6.49 5.89 -2.02
N TRP A 127 7.05 7.03 -1.61
CA TRP A 127 8.42 7.08 -1.05
C TRP A 127 8.59 6.23 0.20
N ILE A 128 7.61 6.24 1.10
CA ILE A 128 7.65 5.37 2.28
C ILE A 128 7.51 3.90 1.86
N SER A 129 6.72 3.58 0.84
CA SER A 129 6.59 2.21 0.31
C SER A 129 7.88 1.66 -0.30
N THR A 130 8.71 2.55 -0.87
CA THR A 130 10.05 2.21 -1.39
C THR A 130 11.05 1.84 -0.28
N VAL A 131 10.82 2.31 0.95
CA VAL A 131 11.69 2.00 2.10
C VAL A 131 11.08 0.88 2.96
N VAL A 132 9.76 0.89 3.09
CA VAL A 132 8.98 0.00 3.95
C VAL A 132 8.08 -0.87 3.07
N PRO A 133 8.47 -2.12 2.79
CA PRO A 133 7.67 -3.03 1.98
C PRO A 133 6.27 -3.22 2.56
N GLY A 134 5.25 -3.04 1.72
CA GLY A 134 3.86 -3.23 2.13
C GLY A 134 3.19 -1.97 2.71
N TYR A 135 3.92 -0.86 2.89
CA TYR A 135 3.35 0.35 3.47
C TYR A 135 2.18 0.90 2.65
N GLY A 136 2.30 0.98 1.33
CA GLY A 136 1.24 1.47 0.45
C GLY A 136 -0.01 0.58 0.48
N GLN A 137 0.17 -0.73 0.60
CA GLN A 137 -0.92 -1.69 0.76
C GLN A 137 -1.63 -1.51 2.11
N ILE A 138 -0.86 -1.30 3.18
CA ILE A 138 -1.40 -1.01 4.53
C ILE A 138 -2.19 0.31 4.50
N TYR A 139 -1.63 1.35 3.89
CA TYR A 139 -2.26 2.66 3.76
C TYR A 139 -3.58 2.56 2.98
N ASN A 140 -3.58 1.83 1.86
CA ASN A 140 -4.76 1.59 1.04
C ASN A 140 -5.73 0.53 1.63
N LYS A 141 -5.48 0.01 2.84
CA LYS A 141 -6.26 -1.05 3.51
C LYS A 141 -6.36 -2.37 2.71
N GLN A 142 -5.39 -2.64 1.84
CA GLN A 142 -5.31 -3.86 1.02
C GLN A 142 -4.42 -4.92 1.68
N TYR A 143 -4.73 -5.28 2.92
CA TYR A 143 -3.91 -6.19 3.72
C TYR A 143 -3.76 -7.59 3.12
N TRP A 144 -4.75 -8.04 2.35
CA TRP A 144 -4.73 -9.35 1.70
C TRP A 144 -3.59 -9.50 0.68
N LYS A 145 -3.04 -8.40 0.17
CA LYS A 145 -1.87 -8.40 -0.73
C LYS A 145 -0.54 -8.60 0.01
N LEU A 146 -0.51 -8.36 1.33
CA LEU A 146 0.72 -8.45 2.12
C LEU A 146 1.29 -9.88 2.17
N PRO A 147 0.50 -10.95 2.43
CA PRO A 147 1.04 -12.31 2.39
C PRO A 147 1.69 -12.67 1.06
N ILE A 148 1.14 -12.17 -0.06
CA ILE A 148 1.69 -12.40 -1.39
C ILE A 148 3.00 -11.64 -1.56
N LEU A 149 3.03 -10.34 -1.20
CA LEU A 149 4.24 -9.52 -1.25
C LEU A 149 5.36 -10.12 -0.40
N TYR A 150 5.10 -10.39 0.88
CA TYR A 150 6.09 -10.94 1.80
C TYR A 150 6.49 -12.37 1.42
N GLY A 151 5.55 -13.18 0.91
CA GLY A 151 5.83 -14.51 0.38
C GLY A 151 6.78 -14.47 -0.81
N LEU A 152 6.50 -13.64 -1.81
CA LEU A 152 7.35 -13.51 -3.01
C LEU A 152 8.72 -12.93 -2.68
N VAL A 153 8.75 -11.78 -2.00
CA VAL A 153 9.99 -11.07 -1.68
C VAL A 153 10.82 -11.87 -0.68
N GLY A 154 10.19 -12.42 0.37
CA GLY A 154 10.86 -13.23 1.37
C GLY A 154 11.44 -14.52 0.78
N THR A 155 10.67 -15.24 -0.05
CA THR A 155 11.16 -16.46 -0.71
C THR A 155 12.26 -16.15 -1.70
N GLY A 156 12.09 -15.11 -2.53
CA GLY A 156 13.09 -14.70 -3.51
C GLY A 156 14.42 -14.28 -2.86
N LEU A 157 14.38 -13.50 -1.78
CA LEU A 157 15.57 -13.16 -0.99
C LEU A 157 16.19 -14.38 -0.31
N GLY A 158 15.37 -15.27 0.25
CA GLY A 158 15.84 -16.52 0.86
C GLY A 158 16.62 -17.39 -0.13
N LEU A 159 16.06 -17.60 -1.33
CA LEU A 159 16.70 -18.33 -2.42
C LEU A 159 17.96 -17.63 -2.92
N TYR A 160 17.94 -16.30 -3.04
CA TYR A 160 19.12 -15.51 -3.39
C TYR A 160 20.25 -15.69 -2.37
N ILE A 161 19.95 -15.59 -1.07
CA ILE A 161 20.96 -15.76 -0.01
C ILE A 161 21.52 -17.18 -0.04
N HIS A 162 20.67 -18.18 -0.23
CA HIS A 162 21.07 -19.58 -0.36
C HIS A 162 22.05 -19.77 -1.53
N GLU A 163 21.69 -19.32 -2.73
CA GLU A 163 22.56 -19.41 -3.91
C GLU A 163 23.82 -18.54 -3.80
N ASN A 164 23.76 -17.42 -3.07
CA ASN A 164 24.94 -16.61 -2.83
C ASN A 164 25.94 -17.30 -1.88
N LYS A 165 25.45 -18.12 -0.93
CA LYS A 165 26.30 -18.93 -0.05
C LYS A 165 26.99 -20.06 -0.80
N THR A 166 26.36 -20.64 -1.83
CA THR A 166 26.97 -21.66 -2.69
C THR A 166 27.92 -21.06 -3.73
N TYR A 167 27.57 -19.91 -4.32
CA TYR A 167 28.40 -19.24 -5.33
C TYR A 167 29.77 -18.77 -4.80
N LYS A 168 29.81 -18.15 -3.60
CA LYS A 168 31.06 -17.61 -3.03
C LYS A 168 32.22 -18.64 -2.92
N PRO A 169 32.03 -19.83 -2.33
CA PRO A 169 33.09 -20.83 -2.27
C PRO A 169 33.44 -21.39 -3.66
N LEU A 170 32.46 -21.61 -4.54
CA LEU A 170 32.71 -22.04 -5.93
C LEU A 170 33.61 -21.05 -6.68
N LYS A 171 33.34 -19.75 -6.53
CA LYS A 171 34.15 -18.69 -7.13
C LYS A 171 35.58 -18.69 -6.59
N ARG A 172 35.75 -18.81 -5.27
CA ARG A 172 37.09 -18.84 -4.64
C ARG A 172 37.91 -20.04 -5.12
N GLN A 173 37.28 -21.21 -5.24
CA GLN A 173 37.94 -22.41 -5.77
C GLN A 173 38.35 -22.18 -7.22
N PHE A 174 37.46 -21.63 -8.05
CA PHE A 174 37.76 -21.34 -9.44
C PHE A 174 38.94 -20.37 -9.57
N GLU A 175 38.92 -19.27 -8.82
CA GLU A 175 40.03 -18.29 -8.77
C GLU A 175 41.34 -18.95 -8.36
N SER A 176 41.34 -19.81 -7.33
CA SER A 176 42.56 -20.50 -6.89
C SER A 176 43.15 -21.45 -7.94
N TYR A 177 42.33 -22.07 -8.79
CA TYR A 177 42.83 -22.92 -9.88
C TYR A 177 43.37 -22.09 -11.03
N THR A 178 42.66 -21.02 -11.41
CA THR A 178 43.07 -20.14 -12.51
C THR A 178 44.32 -19.32 -12.18
N ASP A 179 44.59 -19.06 -10.91
CA ASP A 179 45.79 -18.35 -10.46
C ASP A 179 47.06 -19.24 -10.56
N VAL A 180 46.91 -20.57 -10.58
CA VAL A 180 48.03 -21.53 -10.60
C VAL A 180 48.27 -22.15 -11.97
N ASN A 181 47.20 -22.48 -12.72
CA ASN A 181 47.31 -23.16 -14.02
C ASN A 181 46.27 -22.61 -15.02
N LEU A 182 46.74 -22.24 -16.23
CA LEU A 182 45.86 -21.85 -17.35
C LEU A 182 45.32 -23.04 -18.18
N SER A 183 45.72 -24.28 -17.85
CA SER A 183 45.29 -25.47 -18.57
C SER A 183 43.82 -25.79 -18.28
N ARG A 184 42.99 -25.88 -19.34
CA ARG A 184 41.60 -26.31 -19.22
C ARG A 184 41.54 -27.80 -18.91
N THR A 185 41.33 -28.13 -17.63
CA THR A 185 41.03 -29.50 -17.21
C THR A 185 39.51 -29.71 -17.21
N PRO A 186 39.02 -30.94 -17.47
CA PRO A 186 37.58 -31.24 -17.41
C PRO A 186 36.95 -30.97 -16.03
N GLU A 187 37.75 -31.01 -14.96
CA GLU A 187 37.32 -30.65 -13.61
C GLU A 187 37.08 -29.14 -13.44
N LEU A 188 37.93 -28.31 -14.06
CA LEU A 188 37.77 -26.85 -14.09
C LEU A 188 36.49 -26.46 -14.83
N ASP A 189 36.18 -27.12 -15.96
CA ASP A 189 34.96 -26.88 -16.73
C ASP A 189 33.70 -27.28 -15.96
N ALA A 190 33.75 -28.37 -15.19
CA ALA A 190 32.67 -28.78 -14.30
C ALA A 190 32.46 -27.78 -13.15
N LEU A 191 33.54 -27.26 -12.57
CA LEU A 191 33.50 -26.22 -11.53
C LEU A 191 32.94 -24.90 -12.08
N GLN A 192 33.42 -24.48 -13.25
CA GLN A 192 32.95 -23.29 -13.96
C GLN A 192 31.45 -23.41 -14.30
N SER A 193 31.01 -24.57 -14.78
CA SER A 193 29.59 -24.82 -15.08
C SER A 193 28.71 -24.72 -13.83
N LYS A 194 29.15 -25.27 -12.69
CA LYS A 194 28.44 -25.13 -11.40
C LYS A 194 28.39 -23.69 -10.93
N MET A 195 29.51 -22.96 -11.05
CA MET A 195 29.60 -21.54 -10.69
C MET A 195 28.66 -20.69 -11.55
N ILE A 196 28.68 -20.87 -12.87
CA ILE A 196 27.81 -20.14 -13.81
C ILE A 196 26.35 -20.41 -13.48
N ARG A 197 25.96 -21.68 -13.26
CA ARG A 197 24.58 -22.03 -12.92
C ARG A 197 24.10 -21.36 -11.63
N SER A 198 24.92 -21.38 -10.58
CA SER A 198 24.58 -20.72 -9.30
C SER A 198 24.52 -19.19 -9.46
N ASN A 199 25.42 -18.59 -10.24
CA ASN A 199 25.37 -17.16 -10.54
C ASN A 199 24.09 -16.79 -11.31
N THR A 200 23.73 -17.55 -12.34
CA THR A 200 22.51 -17.32 -13.11
C THR A 200 21.27 -17.45 -12.22
N ARG A 201 21.18 -18.50 -11.40
CA ARG A 201 20.06 -18.68 -10.45
C ARG A 201 19.95 -17.53 -9.46
N ARG A 202 21.06 -17.12 -8.85
CA ARG A 202 21.12 -15.97 -7.94
C ARG A 202 20.63 -14.70 -8.62
N GLN A 203 21.07 -14.42 -9.85
CA GLN A 203 20.64 -13.25 -10.61
C GLN A 203 19.15 -13.32 -10.96
N VAL A 204 18.64 -14.48 -11.34
CA VAL A 204 17.21 -14.69 -11.62
C VAL A 204 16.37 -14.47 -10.36
N TYR A 205 16.75 -15.05 -9.22
CA TYR A 205 16.01 -14.85 -7.96
C TYR A 205 16.05 -13.40 -7.50
N LEU A 206 17.21 -12.73 -7.60
CA LEU A 206 17.33 -11.30 -7.32
C LEU A 206 16.41 -10.49 -8.25
N GLY A 207 16.44 -10.80 -9.55
CA GLY A 207 15.61 -10.13 -10.56
C GLY A 207 14.13 -10.28 -10.29
N ILE A 208 13.65 -11.49 -10.01
CA ILE A 208 12.24 -11.77 -9.67
C ILE A 208 11.83 -11.03 -8.38
N THR A 209 12.70 -11.05 -7.37
CA THR A 209 12.47 -10.35 -6.09
C THR A 209 12.30 -8.86 -6.31
N ILE A 210 13.22 -8.24 -7.05
CA ILE A 210 13.18 -6.81 -7.36
C ILE A 210 11.94 -6.50 -8.20
N ALA A 211 11.68 -7.26 -9.27
CA ALA A 211 10.52 -7.04 -10.14
C ALA A 211 9.19 -7.14 -9.37
N SER A 212 9.03 -8.15 -8.51
CA SER A 212 7.84 -8.29 -7.67
C SER A 212 7.70 -7.13 -6.69
N TYR A 213 8.80 -6.71 -6.04
CA TYR A 213 8.78 -5.56 -5.15
C TYR A 213 8.35 -4.26 -5.86
N ILE A 214 8.91 -4.02 -7.04
CA ILE A 214 8.59 -2.87 -7.90
C ILE A 214 7.10 -2.89 -8.28
N TYR A 215 6.59 -4.05 -8.69
CA TYR A 215 5.19 -4.22 -9.06
C TYR A 215 4.25 -3.81 -7.91
N PHE A 216 4.52 -4.26 -6.69
CA PHE A 216 3.68 -3.93 -5.53
C PHE A 216 3.74 -2.43 -5.18
N ILE A 217 4.87 -1.76 -5.36
CA ILE A 217 4.93 -0.30 -5.18
C ILE A 217 4.06 0.41 -6.23
N GLY A 218 4.14 -0.02 -7.49
CA GLY A 218 3.32 0.53 -8.58
C GLY A 218 1.83 0.29 -8.36
N ASP A 219 1.43 -0.93 -7.99
CA ASP A 219 0.04 -1.30 -7.66
C ASP A 219 -0.52 -0.45 -6.51
N ALA A 220 0.27 -0.19 -5.46
CA ALA A 220 -0.13 0.71 -4.37
C ALA A 220 -0.31 2.17 -4.83
N ALA A 221 0.54 2.65 -5.74
CA ALA A 221 0.45 4.00 -6.30
C ALA A 221 -0.80 4.17 -7.18
N VAL A 222 -1.10 3.18 -8.02
CA VAL A 222 -2.29 3.19 -8.89
C VAL A 222 -3.58 3.06 -8.08
N SER A 223 -3.60 2.17 -7.08
CA SER A 223 -4.74 1.94 -6.19
C SER A 223 -5.00 3.06 -5.17
N TYR A 224 -4.26 4.17 -5.23
CA TYR A 224 -4.39 5.28 -4.30
C TYR A 224 -5.71 6.05 -4.51
N SER A 225 -6.62 6.01 -3.54
CA SER A 225 -7.96 6.61 -3.61
C SER A 225 -8.26 7.67 -2.52
N THR A 226 -7.32 7.97 -1.63
CA THR A 226 -7.59 8.79 -0.43
C THR A 226 -7.79 10.28 -0.72
N ASN A 227 -7.26 10.79 -1.84
CA ASN A 227 -7.46 12.17 -2.28
C ASN A 227 -7.71 12.19 -3.80
N ASP A 228 -8.46 13.19 -4.28
CA ASP A 228 -8.54 13.51 -5.71
C ASP A 228 -7.16 14.04 -6.17
N VAL A 229 -6.31 13.10 -6.59
CA VAL A 229 -4.99 13.39 -7.11
C VAL A 229 -5.05 13.34 -8.63
N SER A 230 -4.61 14.43 -9.28
CA SER A 230 -4.55 14.50 -10.74
C SER A 230 -3.75 13.33 -11.32
N SER A 231 -4.18 12.89 -12.51
CA SER A 231 -3.48 11.91 -13.36
C SER A 231 -1.98 12.25 -13.50
N VAL A 232 -1.66 13.53 -13.66
CA VAL A 232 -0.31 14.10 -13.69
C VAL A 232 0.50 13.75 -12.45
N LYS A 233 -0.01 14.05 -11.25
CA LYS A 233 0.71 13.77 -9.99
C LYS A 233 0.94 12.28 -9.79
N LYS A 234 0.02 11.42 -10.26
CA LYS A 234 0.18 9.96 -10.28
C LYS A 234 1.30 9.54 -11.24
N ALA A 235 1.26 10.00 -12.49
CA ALA A 235 2.27 9.70 -13.50
C ALA A 235 3.68 10.14 -13.10
N THR A 236 3.83 11.38 -12.61
CA THR A 236 5.13 11.94 -12.19
C THR A 236 5.66 11.22 -10.95
N THR A 237 4.80 10.92 -9.97
CA THR A 237 5.24 10.16 -8.78
C THR A 237 5.72 8.76 -9.19
N LEU A 238 5.00 8.08 -10.06
CA LEU A 238 5.41 6.77 -10.58
C LEU A 238 6.73 6.85 -11.36
N ALA A 239 6.90 7.86 -12.23
CA ALA A 239 8.14 8.09 -12.97
C ALA A 239 9.35 8.42 -12.07
N CYS A 240 9.12 9.11 -10.95
CA CYS A 240 10.12 9.44 -9.94
C CYS A 240 10.56 8.26 -9.08
N ILE A 241 9.84 7.14 -9.10
CA ILE A 241 10.25 5.92 -8.41
C ILE A 241 10.87 4.96 -9.42
N PHE A 242 10.27 4.86 -10.60
CA PHE A 242 10.66 3.90 -11.61
C PHE A 242 10.80 4.53 -12.98
N PRO A 243 11.95 4.31 -13.64
CA PRO A 243 12.11 4.75 -15.00
C PRO A 243 11.12 4.06 -15.94
N GLY A 244 10.28 4.85 -16.61
CA GLY A 244 9.28 4.37 -17.58
C GLY A 244 7.91 4.02 -17.00
N ALA A 245 7.73 4.01 -15.67
CA ALA A 245 6.43 3.71 -15.06
C ALA A 245 5.39 4.82 -15.33
N GLY A 246 5.82 6.07 -15.47
CA GLY A 246 4.95 7.17 -15.88
C GLY A 246 4.42 7.00 -17.30
N GLN A 247 5.23 6.47 -18.21
CA GLN A 247 4.81 6.19 -19.59
C GLN A 247 3.80 5.03 -19.66
N ILE A 248 4.01 3.97 -18.86
CA ILE A 248 3.06 2.87 -18.70
C ILE A 248 1.72 3.38 -18.17
N TYR A 249 1.75 4.23 -17.13
CA TYR A 249 0.53 4.86 -16.58
C TYR A 249 -0.17 5.74 -17.63
N ASN A 250 0.60 6.49 -18.40
CA ASN A 250 0.10 7.28 -19.52
C ASN A 250 -0.25 6.43 -20.75
N LYS A 251 -0.26 5.10 -20.69
CA LYS A 251 -0.54 4.20 -21.84
C LYS A 251 0.38 4.45 -23.06
N SER A 252 1.48 5.18 -22.88
CA SER A 252 2.49 5.50 -23.89
C SER A 252 3.50 4.35 -24.01
N TYR A 253 3.02 3.12 -24.21
CA TYR A 253 3.86 1.91 -24.17
C TYR A 253 4.96 1.90 -25.24
N TRP A 254 4.75 2.57 -26.35
CA TRP A 254 5.73 2.66 -27.44
C TRP A 254 7.02 3.39 -27.01
N LYS A 255 6.96 4.26 -25.99
CA LYS A 255 8.13 4.96 -25.43
C LYS A 255 8.96 4.08 -24.50
N VAL A 256 8.36 3.04 -23.93
CA VAL A 256 8.97 2.18 -22.90
C VAL A 256 10.23 1.47 -23.41
N PRO A 257 10.28 0.90 -24.62
CA PRO A 257 11.51 0.31 -25.16
C PRO A 257 12.68 1.29 -25.21
N PHE A 258 12.44 2.58 -25.50
CA PHE A 258 13.50 3.59 -25.54
C PHE A 258 14.01 3.92 -24.14
N VAL A 259 13.14 4.02 -23.15
CA VAL A 259 13.54 4.23 -21.75
C VAL A 259 14.34 3.03 -21.24
N ILE A 260 13.83 1.81 -21.44
CA ILE A 260 14.53 0.59 -21.02
C ILE A 260 15.86 0.45 -21.76
N GLY A 261 15.90 0.69 -23.07
CA GLY A 261 17.13 0.66 -23.86
C GLY A 261 18.15 1.71 -23.41
N GLY A 262 17.69 2.93 -23.10
CA GLY A 262 18.50 4.00 -22.55
C GLY A 262 19.14 3.61 -21.22
N PHE A 263 18.35 3.13 -20.26
CA PHE A 263 18.89 2.69 -18.97
C PHE A 263 19.76 1.43 -19.06
N ALA A 264 19.38 0.45 -19.89
CA ALA A 264 20.17 -0.76 -20.09
C ALA A 264 21.55 -0.43 -20.69
N SER A 265 21.60 0.45 -21.69
CA SER A 265 22.86 0.91 -22.29
C SER A 265 23.72 1.68 -21.30
N MET A 266 23.12 2.56 -20.48
CA MET A 266 23.84 3.28 -19.43
C MET A 266 24.42 2.34 -18.36
N ILE A 267 23.63 1.39 -17.86
CA ILE A 267 24.09 0.38 -16.89
C ILE A 267 25.25 -0.43 -17.48
N TYR A 268 25.13 -0.86 -18.73
CA TYR A 268 26.19 -1.58 -19.41
C TYR A 268 27.47 -0.74 -19.53
N CYS A 269 27.36 0.52 -19.95
CA CYS A 269 28.51 1.43 -20.04
C CYS A 269 29.15 1.69 -18.67
N ILE A 270 28.36 1.87 -17.62
CA ILE A 270 28.88 2.04 -16.25
C ILE A 270 29.64 0.79 -15.82
N ASP A 271 29.06 -0.40 -16.01
CA ASP A 271 29.69 -1.67 -15.63
C ASP A 271 30.98 -1.92 -16.41
N TRP A 272 30.96 -1.70 -17.72
CA TRP A 272 32.15 -1.83 -18.58
C TRP A 272 33.29 -0.92 -18.09
N ASN A 273 32.98 0.36 -17.85
CA ASN A 273 33.98 1.31 -17.38
C ASN A 273 34.44 1.00 -15.95
N ASN A 274 33.57 0.48 -15.08
CA ASN A 274 33.92 0.08 -13.73
C ASN A 274 34.83 -1.16 -13.70
N ARG A 275 34.59 -2.16 -14.56
CA ARG A 275 35.48 -3.32 -14.72
C ARG A 275 36.86 -2.89 -15.20
N GLY A 276 36.91 -2.03 -16.22
CA GLY A 276 38.16 -1.43 -16.70
C GLY A 276 38.90 -0.68 -15.57
N TYR A 277 38.18 0.18 -14.83
CA TYR A 277 38.75 0.89 -13.69
C TYR A 277 39.35 -0.05 -12.64
N GLN A 278 38.64 -1.11 -12.24
CA GLN A 278 39.13 -2.07 -11.24
C GLN A 278 40.38 -2.83 -11.73
N ARG A 279 40.38 -3.24 -13.00
CA ARG A 279 41.49 -3.93 -13.66
C ARG A 279 42.77 -3.07 -13.61
N PHE A 280 42.72 -1.84 -14.14
CA PHE A 280 43.88 -0.95 -14.14
C PHE A 280 44.25 -0.42 -12.75
N LYS A 281 43.30 -0.33 -11.81
CA LYS A 281 43.59 -0.02 -10.40
C LYS A 281 44.42 -1.13 -9.76
N LYS A 282 44.06 -2.40 -9.97
CA LYS A 282 44.83 -3.54 -9.45
C LYS A 282 46.24 -3.57 -10.05
N ALA A 283 46.35 -3.45 -11.37
CA ALA A 283 47.65 -3.40 -12.06
C ALA A 283 48.54 -2.24 -11.53
N TYR A 284 47.99 -1.03 -11.44
CA TYR A 284 48.73 0.13 -10.90
C TYR A 284 49.20 -0.08 -9.46
N ASN A 285 48.35 -0.66 -8.60
CA ASN A 285 48.71 -0.91 -7.21
C ASN A 285 49.84 -1.94 -7.08
N LEU A 286 49.83 -3.00 -7.90
CA LEU A 286 50.88 -4.01 -7.91
C LEU A 286 52.21 -3.43 -8.42
N LEU A 287 52.16 -2.65 -9.50
CA LEU A 287 53.36 -2.01 -10.04
C LEU A 287 53.94 -0.97 -9.05
N SER A 288 53.08 -0.19 -8.40
CA SER A 288 53.53 0.77 -7.38
C SER A 288 54.07 0.10 -6.12
N ASP A 289 53.64 -1.11 -5.77
CA ASP A 289 54.20 -1.88 -4.65
C ASP A 289 55.55 -2.48 -5.04
N TYR A 290 55.67 -3.00 -6.27
CA TYR A 290 56.94 -3.43 -6.84
C TYR A 290 57.99 -2.31 -6.87
N ASP A 291 57.64 -1.13 -7.39
CA ASP A 291 58.54 0.03 -7.44
C ASP A 291 59.00 0.47 -6.04
N ARG A 292 58.19 0.21 -5.01
CA ARG A 292 58.49 0.59 -3.62
C ARG A 292 59.27 -0.47 -2.85
N ASN A 293 59.03 -1.75 -3.14
CA ASN A 293 59.61 -2.90 -2.45
C ASN A 293 60.08 -3.97 -3.46
N PRO A 294 61.14 -3.70 -4.25
CA PRO A 294 61.58 -4.60 -5.31
C PRO A 294 62.03 -5.97 -4.78
N ASP A 295 62.60 -6.02 -3.58
CA ASP A 295 63.12 -7.25 -2.94
C ASP A 295 62.03 -8.31 -2.66
N LYS A 296 60.75 -7.90 -2.64
CA LYS A 296 59.61 -8.78 -2.35
C LYS A 296 59.12 -9.55 -3.59
N TYR A 297 59.63 -9.20 -4.77
CA TYR A 297 59.16 -9.69 -6.07
C TYR A 297 60.35 -10.19 -6.92
N PRO A 298 60.93 -11.37 -6.60
CA PRO A 298 62.13 -11.87 -7.28
C PRO A 298 61.92 -12.18 -8.78
N ASP A 299 60.68 -12.45 -9.19
CA ASP A 299 60.31 -12.78 -10.59
C ASP A 299 59.80 -11.57 -11.40
N GLY A 300 59.89 -10.35 -10.84
CA GLY A 300 59.41 -9.11 -11.46
C GLY A 300 57.96 -8.73 -11.10
N PRO A 301 57.37 -7.71 -11.75
CA PRO A 301 56.02 -7.23 -11.45
C PRO A 301 54.95 -8.32 -11.65
N THR A 302 54.16 -8.59 -10.61
CA THR A 302 53.05 -9.58 -10.65
C THR A 302 51.79 -9.03 -11.32
N ASP A 303 51.89 -7.91 -12.05
CA ASP A 303 50.76 -7.30 -12.73
C ASP A 303 50.44 -8.05 -14.04
N GLU A 304 49.22 -7.88 -14.55
CA GLU A 304 48.76 -8.56 -15.77
C GLU A 304 49.54 -8.19 -17.04
N PHE A 305 50.32 -7.10 -17.00
CA PHE A 305 51.14 -6.64 -18.11
C PHE A 305 52.62 -6.98 -17.94
N HIS A 306 53.01 -7.65 -16.85
CA HIS A 306 54.40 -8.02 -16.54
C HIS A 306 55.38 -6.84 -16.70
N GLY A 307 55.00 -5.66 -16.22
CA GLY A 307 55.83 -4.45 -16.31
C GLY A 307 56.03 -3.85 -17.72
N ARG A 308 55.32 -4.34 -18.76
CA ARG A 308 55.46 -3.82 -20.14
C ARG A 308 55.03 -2.35 -20.31
N TYR A 309 54.22 -1.85 -19.39
CA TYR A 309 53.71 -0.48 -19.42
C TYR A 309 54.13 0.28 -18.18
N SER A 310 54.48 1.56 -18.34
CA SER A 310 54.88 2.41 -17.24
C SER A 310 53.73 2.68 -16.26
N ALA A 311 54.07 2.92 -14.99
CA ALA A 311 53.09 3.26 -13.95
C ALA A 311 52.26 4.51 -14.31
N SER A 312 52.86 5.48 -15.00
CA SER A 312 52.16 6.68 -15.49
C SER A 312 51.12 6.37 -16.57
N PHE A 313 51.42 5.46 -17.50
CA PHE A 313 50.49 5.02 -18.54
C PHE A 313 49.28 4.27 -17.95
N ILE A 314 49.52 3.31 -17.07
CA ILE A 314 48.45 2.55 -16.39
C ILE A 314 47.60 3.49 -15.52
N ARG A 315 48.22 4.46 -14.84
CA ARG A 315 47.51 5.50 -14.07
C ARG A 315 46.58 6.33 -14.96
N ASN A 316 47.04 6.71 -16.16
CA ASN A 316 46.23 7.48 -17.11
C ASN A 316 45.01 6.67 -17.57
N LEU A 317 45.20 5.40 -17.97
CA LEU A 317 44.11 4.50 -18.35
C LEU A 317 43.09 4.34 -17.21
N ARG A 318 43.55 4.05 -15.99
CA ARG A 318 42.69 3.97 -14.80
C ARG A 318 41.87 5.26 -14.61
N ASN A 319 42.51 6.42 -14.71
CA ASN A 319 41.84 7.71 -14.55
C ASN A 319 40.81 7.96 -15.67
N ASN A 320 41.10 7.56 -16.90
CA ASN A 320 40.16 7.67 -18.02
C ASN A 320 38.91 6.80 -17.81
N TYR A 321 39.08 5.54 -17.41
CA TYR A 321 37.95 4.64 -17.08
C TYR A 321 37.13 5.15 -15.90
N ARG A 322 37.79 5.71 -14.87
CA ARG A 322 37.09 6.36 -13.76
C ARG A 322 36.25 7.54 -14.26
N ARG A 323 36.84 8.45 -15.04
CA ARG A 323 36.15 9.62 -15.58
C ARG A 323 34.97 9.23 -16.46
N ASN A 324 35.15 8.24 -17.34
CA ASN A 324 34.08 7.76 -18.21
C ASN A 324 32.95 7.10 -17.43
N ARG A 325 33.26 6.30 -16.41
CA ARG A 325 32.24 5.75 -15.50
C ARG A 325 31.46 6.86 -14.81
N ASP A 326 32.16 7.85 -14.25
CA ASP A 326 31.55 8.96 -13.53
C ASP A 326 30.68 9.82 -14.48
N LEU A 327 31.13 10.03 -15.73
CA LEU A 327 30.34 10.67 -16.79
C LEU A 327 29.09 9.85 -17.14
N CYS A 328 29.20 8.53 -17.31
CA CYS A 328 28.04 7.67 -17.55
C CYS A 328 27.03 7.72 -16.41
N ILE A 329 27.48 7.81 -15.15
CA ILE A 329 26.60 7.99 -13.98
C ILE A 329 25.87 9.34 -14.05
N ILE A 330 26.57 10.42 -14.41
CA ILE A 330 25.96 11.74 -14.57
C ILE A 330 24.93 11.73 -15.70
N LEU A 331 25.27 11.18 -16.87
CA LEU A 331 24.35 11.04 -17.99
C LEU A 331 23.13 10.19 -17.65
N SER A 332 23.31 9.14 -16.84
CA SER A 332 22.19 8.32 -16.35
C SER A 332 21.25 9.15 -15.47
N GLY A 333 21.79 10.02 -14.62
CA GLY A 333 21.00 10.96 -13.83
C GLY A 333 20.27 11.98 -14.70
N ALA A 334 20.90 12.51 -15.74
CA ALA A 334 20.26 13.41 -16.69
C ALA A 334 19.12 12.72 -17.46
N LEU A 335 19.34 11.49 -17.93
CA LEU A 335 18.33 10.66 -18.59
C LEU A 335 17.15 10.38 -17.65
N TYR A 336 17.43 10.12 -16.37
CA TYR A 336 16.41 9.94 -15.34
C TYR A 336 15.51 11.16 -15.17
N VAL A 337 16.09 12.35 -15.04
CA VAL A 337 15.33 13.61 -14.95
C VAL A 337 14.52 13.84 -16.22
N LEU A 338 15.13 13.65 -17.40
CA LEU A 338 14.46 13.82 -18.68
C LEU A 338 13.23 12.92 -18.81
N GLN A 339 13.33 11.67 -18.39
CA GLN A 339 12.21 10.72 -18.43
C GLN A 339 11.07 11.12 -17.48
N ILE A 340 11.39 11.68 -16.30
CA ILE A 340 10.37 12.21 -15.38
C ILE A 340 9.61 13.39 -16.03
N VAL A 341 10.34 14.29 -16.68
CA VAL A 341 9.75 15.44 -17.39
C VAL A 341 8.87 14.97 -18.55
N ASP A 342 9.32 14.01 -19.36
CA ASP A 342 8.53 13.42 -20.46
C ASP A 342 7.22 12.82 -19.94
N ALA A 343 7.25 12.02 -18.87
CA ALA A 343 6.04 11.48 -18.26
C ALA A 343 5.12 12.55 -17.66
N HIS A 344 5.67 13.65 -17.15
CA HIS A 344 4.92 14.78 -16.62
C HIS A 344 4.21 15.59 -17.70
N VAL A 345 4.88 15.84 -18.83
CA VAL A 345 4.32 16.55 -19.99
C VAL A 345 3.27 15.70 -20.68
N ASP A 346 3.55 14.41 -20.93
CA ASP A 346 2.57 13.47 -21.50
C ASP A 346 1.28 13.42 -20.67
N ALA A 347 1.40 13.47 -19.34
CA ALA A 347 0.22 13.44 -18.49
C ALA A 347 -0.58 14.75 -18.55
N HIS A 348 0.08 15.90 -18.73
CA HIS A 348 -0.61 17.20 -18.93
C HIS A 348 -1.33 17.27 -20.27
N LEU A 349 -0.76 16.70 -21.32
CA LEU A 349 -1.34 16.73 -22.66
C LEU A 349 -2.51 15.75 -22.84
N LYS A 350 -2.70 14.81 -21.91
CA LYS A 350 -3.83 13.85 -21.96
C LYS A 350 -5.19 14.45 -21.68
N ASP A 351 -5.25 15.51 -20.88
CA ASP A 351 -6.50 16.19 -20.55
C ASP A 351 -6.88 17.20 -21.66
N TYR A 352 -6.02 17.37 -22.68
CA TYR A 352 -6.31 18.16 -23.87
C TYR A 352 -7.15 17.29 -24.82
N ASP A 353 -8.37 17.72 -25.11
CA ASP A 353 -9.21 17.04 -26.10
C ASP A 353 -8.58 17.23 -27.48
N ILE A 354 -8.10 16.14 -28.07
CA ILE A 354 -7.65 16.08 -29.46
C ILE A 354 -8.66 15.17 -30.15
N SER A 355 -9.91 15.63 -30.22
CA SER A 355 -10.93 14.96 -31.00
C SER A 355 -10.71 15.32 -32.47
N ASP A 356 -10.59 14.30 -33.35
CA ASP A 356 -10.55 14.52 -34.81
C ASP A 356 -11.95 14.86 -35.36
N ASP A 357 -12.97 14.98 -34.49
CA ASP A 357 -14.35 15.27 -34.87
C ASP A 357 -14.58 16.79 -34.93
N LEU A 358 -13.95 17.43 -35.92
CA LEU A 358 -14.32 18.77 -36.36
C LEU A 358 -15.65 18.67 -37.13
N SER A 359 -16.73 18.33 -36.43
CA SER A 359 -18.07 18.31 -37.00
C SER A 359 -18.73 19.70 -36.87
N MET A 360 -19.16 20.21 -38.01
CA MET A 360 -20.00 21.40 -38.11
C MET A 360 -21.45 20.94 -38.21
N ASN A 361 -22.21 21.07 -37.13
CA ASN A 361 -23.65 20.78 -37.16
C ASN A 361 -24.41 22.07 -37.51
N LEU A 362 -25.00 22.08 -38.70
CA LEU A 362 -25.89 23.14 -39.19
C LEU A 362 -27.33 22.65 -39.10
N GLU A 363 -28.09 23.17 -38.14
CA GLU A 363 -29.50 22.81 -37.97
C GLU A 363 -30.39 24.01 -38.34
N PRO A 364 -31.50 23.80 -39.10
CA PRO A 364 -32.46 24.86 -39.34
C PRO A 364 -33.15 25.24 -38.03
N LEU A 365 -33.07 26.51 -37.65
CA LEU A 365 -33.72 27.06 -36.47
C LEU A 365 -34.99 27.80 -36.90
N VAL A 366 -36.13 27.41 -36.34
CA VAL A 366 -37.36 28.20 -36.42
C VAL A 366 -37.68 28.68 -35.01
N ASP A 367 -37.47 29.97 -34.77
CA ASP A 367 -37.74 30.60 -33.48
C ASP A 367 -38.98 31.51 -33.59
N TYR A 368 -39.83 31.54 -32.57
CA TYR A 368 -41.05 32.34 -32.54
C TYR A 368 -40.88 33.50 -31.57
N THR A 369 -40.16 34.53 -32.00
CA THR A 369 -39.90 35.71 -31.18
C THR A 369 -41.11 36.65 -31.18
N TYR A 370 -41.44 37.17 -29.99
CA TYR A 370 -42.50 38.16 -29.80
C TYR A 370 -41.99 39.55 -30.20
N VAL A 371 -42.62 40.16 -31.21
CA VAL A 371 -42.25 41.51 -31.67
C VAL A 371 -43.30 42.51 -31.15
N PRO A 372 -42.97 43.35 -30.14
CA PRO A 372 -43.94 44.22 -29.48
C PRO A 372 -44.60 45.22 -30.43
N THR A 373 -43.87 45.67 -31.45
CA THR A 373 -44.32 46.67 -32.43
C THR A 373 -45.43 46.18 -33.35
N LEU A 374 -45.63 44.86 -33.45
CA LEU A 374 -46.59 44.22 -34.36
C LEU A 374 -47.60 43.31 -33.64
N GLY A 375 -47.60 43.32 -32.30
CA GLY A 375 -48.65 42.70 -31.47
C GLY A 375 -48.75 41.17 -31.52
N GLY A 376 -47.68 40.44 -31.91
CA GLY A 376 -47.73 38.97 -31.97
C GLY A 376 -46.38 38.27 -32.18
N ASN A 377 -46.40 36.94 -32.04
CA ASN A 377 -45.24 36.08 -32.33
C ASN A 377 -45.10 35.89 -33.84
N ARG A 378 -43.89 36.02 -34.38
CA ARG A 378 -43.60 35.73 -35.79
C ARG A 378 -42.53 34.64 -35.90
N PRO A 379 -42.65 33.72 -36.88
CA PRO A 379 -41.57 32.78 -37.15
C PRO A 379 -40.36 33.54 -37.72
N VAL A 380 -39.23 33.40 -37.05
CA VAL A 380 -37.91 33.81 -37.49
C VAL A 380 -37.18 32.55 -37.92
N PHE A 381 -36.79 32.54 -39.20
CA PHE A 381 -36.01 31.45 -39.78
C PHE A 381 -34.53 31.80 -39.68
N GLY A 382 -33.75 30.90 -39.13
CA GLY A 382 -32.31 31.02 -39.02
C GLY A 382 -31.64 29.65 -39.12
N PHE A 383 -30.33 29.66 -38.95
CA PHE A 383 -29.55 28.44 -38.82
C PHE A 383 -28.80 28.51 -37.49
N ASN A 384 -28.85 27.42 -36.72
CA ASN A 384 -27.97 27.25 -35.58
C ASN A 384 -26.70 26.54 -36.05
N LEU A 385 -25.56 27.14 -35.75
CA LEU A 385 -24.25 26.59 -36.05
C LEU A 385 -23.60 26.18 -34.73
N SER A 386 -23.45 24.88 -34.51
CA SER A 386 -22.62 24.37 -33.41
C SER A 386 -21.34 23.78 -33.96
N LEU A 387 -20.23 24.25 -33.42
CA LEU A 387 -18.89 23.74 -33.69
C LEU A 387 -18.47 22.91 -32.49
N LYS A 388 -18.13 21.65 -32.71
CA LYS A 388 -17.35 20.84 -31.76
C LYS A 388 -15.88 20.92 -32.15
N PHE A 389 -15.03 21.17 -31.16
CA PHE A 389 -13.58 21.21 -31.28
C PHE A 389 -12.97 20.38 -30.16
#